data_AF-A0AAU7KM24-F1
#
_entry.id   AF-A0AAU7KM24-F1
#
_cell.length_a   1.000
_cell.length_b   1.000
_cell.length_c   1.000
_cell.angle_alpha   90.00
_cell.angle_beta   90.00
_cell.angle_gamma   90.00
#
_symmetry.space_group_name_H-M   'P 1'
#
loop_
_entity.id
_entity.type
_entity.pdbx_description
1 polymer ?
#
loop_
_entity_poly.entity_id
_entity_poly.type
_entity_poly.pdbx_seq_one_letter_code
_entity_poly.pdbx_strand_id
1 'polypeptide(L)'
;MSEAIERARTFDAFPDEGIPLESPLAWSFEHVGCPAPGTHSRVMMRERQHDHLILRGGAIVLDEAVRAVLGLSLPARPLELSQGERASLQWLSPDEWLAVLPQGDAFRVETALRSALGDASVAFSDVSAGQTVIELTGDDQALRELLMKSVVYDVHPRHFAVGKGVTTVLAKTSVILRRPDERRWELVVRRSFADYVYRWLLDAGEEFAIGVERDVTAGETT
;
A
#
# COMPACT_ATOMS: atom_id res chain seq x y z
N MET A 1 -5.32 19.15 -30.42
CA MET A 1 -5.67 18.76 -29.04
C MET A 1 -6.40 17.41 -28.97
N SER A 2 -6.23 16.49 -29.95
CA SER A 2 -7.11 15.30 -30.06
C SER A 2 -6.45 13.95 -30.40
N GLU A 3 -5.14 13.84 -30.66
CA GLU A 3 -4.56 12.56 -31.12
C GLU A 3 -3.79 11.77 -30.05
N ALA A 4 -3.25 12.42 -29.01
CA ALA A 4 -2.40 11.72 -28.03
C ALA A 4 -3.18 10.80 -27.07
N ILE A 5 -4.45 11.11 -26.79
CA ILE A 5 -5.30 10.32 -25.87
C ILE A 5 -5.70 8.95 -26.49
N GLU A 6 -5.63 8.79 -27.81
CA GLU A 6 -6.15 7.61 -28.49
C GLU A 6 -5.19 6.39 -28.49
N ARG A 7 -3.91 6.57 -28.09
CA ARG A 7 -2.90 5.51 -28.21
C ARG A 7 -2.80 4.53 -27.04
N ALA A 8 -3.26 4.91 -25.85
CA ALA A 8 -3.23 4.05 -24.66
C ALA A 8 -4.66 3.78 -24.19
N ARG A 9 -5.11 2.52 -24.25
CA ARG A 9 -6.39 2.11 -23.67
C ARG A 9 -6.26 2.06 -22.16
N THR A 10 -6.91 2.98 -21.47
CA THR A 10 -7.15 2.89 -20.02
C THR A 10 -8.38 2.00 -19.80
N PHE A 11 -8.30 1.10 -18.83
CA PHE A 11 -9.42 0.23 -18.45
C PHE A 11 -9.83 0.60 -17.02
N ASP A 12 -11.11 0.90 -16.82
CA ASP A 12 -11.63 1.09 -15.47
C ASP A 12 -11.87 -0.28 -14.85
N ALA A 13 -11.11 -0.60 -13.79
CA ALA A 13 -11.23 -1.86 -13.06
C ALA A 13 -12.41 -1.85 -12.07
N PHE A 14 -13.05 -0.70 -11.85
CA PHE A 14 -14.27 -0.58 -11.06
C PHE A 14 -15.48 -0.50 -12.01
N PRO A 15 -16.18 -1.63 -12.26
CA PRO A 15 -17.41 -1.58 -13.04
C PRO A 15 -18.48 -0.76 -12.31
N ASP A 16 -19.30 -0.02 -13.05
CA ASP A 16 -20.50 0.68 -12.51
C ASP A 16 -21.52 -0.30 -11.88
N GLU A 17 -21.40 -1.61 -12.15
CA GLU A 17 -22.22 -2.66 -11.56
C GLU A 17 -21.72 -3.05 -10.17
N GLY A 18 -22.64 -3.15 -9.21
CA GLY A 18 -22.40 -3.41 -7.78
C GLY A 18 -21.90 -4.81 -7.43
N ILE A 19 -20.90 -5.32 -8.16
CA ILE A 19 -20.16 -6.52 -7.78
C ILE A 19 -19.29 -6.14 -6.56
N PRO A 20 -19.55 -6.73 -5.38
CA PRO A 20 -18.77 -6.40 -4.20
C PRO A 20 -17.31 -6.85 -4.39
N LEU A 21 -16.39 -5.90 -4.20
CA LEU A 21 -14.96 -6.21 -4.14
C LEU A 21 -14.67 -6.87 -2.80
N GLU A 22 -14.22 -8.12 -2.86
CA GLU A 22 -13.84 -8.85 -1.66
C GLU A 22 -12.35 -8.70 -1.35
N SER A 23 -12.09 -8.41 -0.07
CA SER A 23 -10.76 -8.45 0.53
C SER A 23 -10.11 -9.83 0.33
N PRO A 24 -8.80 -9.91 0.04
CA PRO A 24 -8.07 -11.18 0.12
C PRO A 24 -8.01 -11.82 1.51
N LEU A 25 -8.36 -11.08 2.56
CA LEU A 25 -8.45 -11.56 3.93
C LEU A 25 -9.88 -11.93 4.33
N ALA A 26 -10.88 -11.79 3.43
CA ALA A 26 -12.29 -12.09 3.74
C ALA A 26 -12.45 -13.49 4.36
N TRP A 27 -11.86 -14.51 3.72
CA TRP A 27 -11.86 -15.87 4.25
C TRP A 27 -11.15 -15.98 5.61
N SER A 28 -9.98 -15.34 5.76
CA SER A 28 -9.18 -15.40 6.99
C SER A 28 -9.90 -14.76 8.17
N PHE A 29 -10.56 -13.62 7.95
CA PHE A 29 -11.35 -12.94 8.99
C PHE A 29 -12.45 -13.83 9.55
N GLU A 30 -13.07 -14.66 8.71
CA GLU A 30 -14.15 -15.57 9.12
C GLU A 30 -13.62 -16.88 9.74
N HIS A 31 -12.55 -17.45 9.20
CA HIS A 31 -12.14 -18.83 9.52
C HIS A 31 -10.90 -18.93 10.43
N VAL A 32 -10.00 -17.95 10.37
CA VAL A 32 -8.82 -17.87 11.27
C VAL A 32 -9.18 -17.11 12.54
N GLY A 33 -10.06 -16.12 12.40
CA GLY A 33 -10.51 -15.26 13.48
C GLY A 33 -9.90 -13.86 13.39
N CYS A 34 -10.53 -12.94 14.12
CA CYS A 34 -10.23 -11.52 14.17
C CYS A 34 -10.14 -11.11 15.64
N PRO A 35 -8.98 -11.29 16.31
CA PRO A 35 -8.83 -10.94 17.72
C PRO A 35 -9.23 -9.48 17.97
N ALA A 36 -10.19 -9.26 18.88
CA ALA A 36 -10.70 -7.93 19.12
C ALA A 36 -9.61 -7.03 19.75
N PRO A 37 -9.50 -5.76 19.34
CA PRO A 37 -8.67 -4.77 20.03
C PRO A 37 -9.01 -4.71 21.52
N GLY A 38 -8.01 -4.81 22.39
CA GLY A 38 -8.17 -4.71 23.84
C GLY A 38 -7.36 -3.58 24.45
N THR A 39 -7.62 -3.25 25.72
CA THR A 39 -6.84 -2.24 26.48
C THR A 39 -5.36 -2.59 26.63
N HIS A 40 -5.01 -3.87 26.44
CA HIS A 40 -3.64 -4.38 26.51
C HIS A 40 -3.01 -4.59 25.13
N SER A 41 -3.74 -4.36 24.04
CA SER A 41 -3.22 -4.50 22.68
C SER A 41 -2.14 -3.46 22.43
N ARG A 42 -0.90 -3.93 22.30
CA ARG A 42 0.26 -3.08 21.98
C ARG A 42 0.49 -2.96 20.48
N VAL A 43 -0.06 -3.90 19.71
CA VAL A 43 -0.05 -3.90 18.24
C VAL A 43 -1.49 -4.03 17.74
N MET A 44 -1.82 -3.19 16.78
CA MET A 44 -3.08 -3.20 16.05
C MET A 44 -2.78 -3.46 14.58
N MET A 45 -3.54 -4.36 13.97
CA MET A 45 -3.45 -4.70 12.57
C MET A 45 -4.76 -4.35 11.87
N ARG A 46 -4.68 -3.78 10.67
CA ARG A 46 -5.84 -3.60 9.79
C ARG A 46 -5.47 -3.77 8.34
N GLU A 47 -6.41 -4.25 7.55
CA GLU A 47 -6.28 -4.16 6.10
C GLU A 47 -6.70 -2.77 5.63
N ARG A 48 -5.95 -2.21 4.69
CA ARG A 48 -6.20 -0.92 4.08
C ARG A 48 -6.52 -1.14 2.61
N GLN A 49 -7.80 -1.09 2.22
CA GLN A 49 -8.19 -1.17 0.82
C GLN A 49 -7.77 0.10 0.08
N HIS A 50 -6.75 -0.01 -0.77
CA HIS A 50 -6.20 1.08 -1.57
C HIS A 50 -6.01 0.63 -3.00
N ASP A 51 -6.12 1.60 -3.90
CA ASP A 51 -5.72 1.44 -5.28
C ASP A 51 -4.20 1.56 -5.40
N HIS A 52 -3.62 0.82 -6.34
CA HIS A 52 -2.19 0.74 -6.55
C HIS A 52 -1.85 0.96 -8.02
N LEU A 53 -1.06 1.99 -8.30
CA LEU A 53 -0.62 2.32 -9.66
C LEU A 53 0.91 2.25 -9.73
N ILE A 54 1.45 1.42 -10.61
CA ILE A 54 2.88 1.43 -10.93
C ILE A 54 3.12 2.53 -11.96
N LEU A 55 4.06 3.42 -11.65
CA LEU A 55 4.51 4.49 -12.52
C LEU A 55 5.91 4.16 -13.03
N ARG A 56 6.10 4.13 -14.35
CA ARG A 56 7.41 3.92 -14.98
C ARG A 56 7.74 5.00 -15.98
N GLY A 57 8.98 5.49 -15.95
CA GLY A 57 9.45 6.53 -16.86
C GLY A 57 10.56 7.42 -16.29
N GLY A 58 10.94 8.45 -17.04
CA GLY A 58 11.97 9.40 -16.60
C GLY A 58 11.49 10.26 -15.43
N ALA A 59 12.24 10.26 -14.31
CA ALA A 59 11.85 10.91 -13.07
C ALA A 59 11.48 12.41 -13.22
N ILE A 60 12.22 13.17 -14.03
CA ILE A 60 11.97 14.61 -14.25
C ILE A 60 10.60 14.84 -14.87
N VAL A 61 10.27 14.05 -15.90
CA VAL A 61 9.01 14.19 -16.64
C VAL A 61 7.84 13.72 -15.78
N LEU A 62 8.00 12.64 -15.02
CA LEU A 62 6.96 12.14 -14.12
C LEU A 62 6.70 13.06 -12.92
N ASP A 63 7.74 13.63 -12.31
CA ASP A 63 7.61 14.46 -11.09
C ASP A 63 6.74 15.70 -11.31
N GLU A 64 6.86 16.37 -12.46
CA GLU A 64 6.02 17.53 -12.80
C GLU A 64 4.54 17.16 -12.86
N ALA A 65 4.19 16.09 -13.58
CA ALA A 65 2.81 15.61 -13.70
C ALA A 65 2.27 15.10 -12.36
N VAL A 66 3.08 14.38 -11.59
CA VAL A 66 2.71 13.84 -10.28
C VAL A 66 2.44 14.97 -9.28
N ARG A 67 3.24 16.04 -9.26
CA ARG A 67 2.96 17.22 -8.44
C ARG A 67 1.64 17.88 -8.82
N ALA A 68 1.36 18.02 -10.12
CA ALA A 68 0.12 18.63 -10.59
C ALA A 68 -1.12 17.80 -10.24
N VAL A 69 -1.05 16.47 -10.34
CA VAL A 69 -2.20 15.57 -10.16
C VAL A 69 -2.41 15.15 -8.71
N LEU A 70 -1.33 14.86 -7.98
CA LEU A 70 -1.37 14.29 -6.62
C LEU A 70 -0.93 15.27 -5.53
N GLY A 71 -0.37 16.42 -5.88
CA GLY A 71 0.20 17.36 -4.90
C GLY A 71 1.43 16.81 -4.17
N LEU A 72 2.04 15.75 -4.69
CA LEU A 72 3.20 15.08 -4.12
C LEU A 72 4.42 15.22 -5.03
N SER A 73 5.61 15.28 -4.43
CA SER A 73 6.84 15.12 -5.19
C SER A 73 7.19 13.65 -5.34
N LEU A 74 7.66 13.29 -6.52
CA LEU A 74 8.16 11.95 -6.79
C LEU A 74 9.43 11.70 -5.95
N PRO A 75 9.49 10.61 -5.16
CA PRO A 75 10.69 10.24 -4.43
C PRO A 75 11.91 10.16 -5.35
N ALA A 76 12.97 10.90 -5.04
CA ALA A 76 14.15 11.02 -5.89
C ALA A 76 15.33 10.17 -5.40
N ARG A 77 15.28 9.72 -4.13
CA ARG A 77 16.33 8.89 -3.53
C ARG A 77 15.88 7.44 -3.39
N PRO A 78 16.81 6.48 -3.49
CA PRO A 78 16.51 5.08 -3.21
C PRO A 78 15.81 4.93 -1.86
N LEU A 79 14.75 4.11 -1.83
CA LEU A 79 13.98 3.75 -0.64
C LEU A 79 13.13 4.90 -0.05
N GLU A 80 13.08 6.06 -0.68
CA GLU A 80 12.30 7.20 -0.19
C GLU A 80 10.79 6.97 -0.41
N LEU A 81 10.01 7.41 0.57
CA LEU A 81 8.55 7.39 0.58
C LEU A 81 8.04 8.81 0.74
N SER A 82 7.31 9.30 -0.26
CA SER A 82 6.55 10.56 -0.16
C SER A 82 5.16 10.26 0.37
N GLN A 83 4.79 10.86 1.50
CA GLN A 83 3.48 10.70 2.11
C GLN A 83 2.67 12.00 1.98
N GLY A 84 1.45 11.89 1.42
CA GLY A 84 0.45 12.95 1.42
C GLY A 84 -0.72 12.63 2.33
N GLU A 85 -1.74 13.49 2.28
CA GLU A 85 -2.98 13.29 3.04
C GLU A 85 -3.79 12.10 2.51
N ARG A 86 -3.89 11.98 1.18
CA ARG A 86 -4.71 10.96 0.50
C ARG A 86 -3.91 9.88 -0.22
N ALA A 87 -2.70 10.18 -0.65
CA ALA A 87 -1.89 9.31 -1.48
C ALA A 87 -0.47 9.19 -0.93
N SER A 88 0.25 8.17 -1.37
CA SER A 88 1.68 8.04 -1.12
C SER A 88 2.41 7.50 -2.34
N LEU A 89 3.70 7.80 -2.44
CA LEU A 89 4.56 7.33 -3.51
C LEU A 89 5.79 6.65 -2.91
N GLN A 90 5.99 5.39 -3.25
CA GLN A 90 7.14 4.61 -2.84
C GLN A 90 8.12 4.49 -4.01
N TRP A 91 9.38 4.87 -3.79
CA TRP A 91 10.47 4.57 -4.72
C TRP A 91 10.70 3.05 -4.80
N LEU A 92 10.76 2.48 -6.01
CA LEU A 92 11.06 1.06 -6.24
C LEU A 92 12.39 0.87 -7.00
N SER A 93 12.60 1.64 -8.06
CA SER A 93 13.81 1.68 -8.88
C SER A 93 14.06 3.10 -9.40
N PRO A 94 15.19 3.38 -10.09
CA PRO A 94 15.45 4.69 -10.68
C PRO A 94 14.38 5.20 -11.67
N ASP A 95 13.59 4.29 -12.23
CA ASP A 95 12.57 4.54 -13.24
C ASP A 95 11.20 3.93 -12.88
N GLU A 96 10.99 3.52 -11.62
CA GLU A 96 9.77 2.86 -11.15
C GLU A 96 9.34 3.30 -9.75
N TRP A 97 8.04 3.61 -9.60
CA TRP A 97 7.40 3.98 -8.34
C TRP A 97 6.07 3.26 -8.17
N LEU A 98 5.70 3.02 -6.91
CA LEU A 98 4.36 2.56 -6.54
C LEU A 98 3.59 3.73 -5.93
N ALA A 99 2.51 4.13 -6.59
CA ALA A 99 1.50 5.00 -5.99
C ALA A 99 0.48 4.16 -5.22
N VAL A 100 0.22 4.53 -3.98
CA VAL A 100 -0.89 4.00 -3.17
C VAL A 100 -1.91 5.10 -3.01
N LEU A 101 -3.13 4.85 -3.50
CA LEU A 101 -4.20 5.82 -3.69
C LEU A 101 -5.45 5.38 -2.92
N PRO A 102 -6.36 6.28 -2.57
CA PRO A 102 -7.67 5.89 -2.06
C PRO A 102 -8.36 4.91 -3.04
N GLN A 103 -9.17 4.01 -2.51
CA GLN A 103 -9.94 3.08 -3.33
C GLN A 103 -10.82 3.82 -4.35
N GLY A 104 -10.81 3.40 -5.60
CA GLY A 104 -11.56 4.01 -6.71
C GLY A 104 -10.89 5.23 -7.36
N ASP A 105 -9.68 5.62 -6.95
CA ASP A 105 -8.95 6.74 -7.55
C ASP A 105 -8.01 6.33 -8.70
N ALA A 106 -7.65 5.05 -8.87
CA ALA A 106 -6.66 4.60 -9.85
C ALA A 106 -6.96 5.12 -11.27
N PHE A 107 -8.16 4.86 -11.78
CA PHE A 107 -8.56 5.23 -13.14
C PHE A 107 -8.51 6.75 -13.36
N ARG A 108 -9.05 7.51 -12.39
CA ARG A 108 -9.05 8.98 -12.41
C ARG A 108 -7.63 9.54 -12.41
N VAL A 109 -6.75 9.01 -11.56
CA VAL A 109 -5.36 9.44 -11.42
C VAL A 109 -4.55 9.06 -12.66
N GLU A 110 -4.67 7.84 -13.17
CA GLU A 110 -3.99 7.41 -14.39
C GLU A 110 -4.39 8.29 -15.58
N THR A 111 -5.68 8.55 -15.75
CA THR A 111 -6.20 9.41 -16.83
C THR A 111 -5.64 10.82 -16.73
N ALA A 112 -5.63 11.41 -15.53
CA ALA A 112 -5.07 12.73 -15.30
C ALA A 112 -3.56 12.80 -15.58
N LEU A 113 -2.79 11.78 -15.14
CA LEU A 113 -1.35 11.69 -15.40
C LEU A 113 -1.07 11.57 -16.90
N ARG A 114 -1.78 10.68 -17.62
CA ARG A 114 -1.64 10.55 -19.08
C ARG A 114 -1.97 11.85 -19.80
N SER A 115 -3.03 12.55 -19.37
CA SER A 115 -3.39 13.84 -19.95
C SER A 115 -2.32 14.91 -19.71
N ALA A 116 -1.69 14.93 -18.54
CA ALA A 116 -0.62 15.89 -18.22
C ALA A 116 0.69 15.59 -18.98
N LEU A 117 0.97 14.31 -19.26
CA LEU A 117 2.22 13.85 -19.85
C LEU A 117 2.22 13.81 -21.38
N GLY A 118 1.05 13.78 -22.01
CA GLY A 118 0.93 13.74 -23.47
C GLY A 118 1.70 12.56 -24.08
N ASP A 119 2.61 12.85 -25.00
CA ASP A 119 3.40 11.85 -25.75
C ASP A 119 4.68 11.39 -25.03
N ALA A 120 4.84 11.70 -23.74
CA ALA A 120 6.00 11.24 -22.98
C ALA A 120 6.10 9.71 -22.93
N SER A 121 7.33 9.18 -22.99
CA SER A 121 7.58 7.74 -22.86
C SER A 121 7.46 7.30 -21.41
N VAL A 122 6.23 6.91 -21.03
CA VAL A 122 5.87 6.43 -19.68
C VAL A 122 4.99 5.19 -19.78
N ALA A 123 4.96 4.40 -18.72
CA ALA A 123 4.02 3.30 -18.56
C ALA A 123 3.33 3.40 -17.20
N PHE A 124 2.02 3.19 -17.21
CA PHE A 124 1.19 3.07 -16.02
C PHE A 124 0.55 1.70 -16.00
N SER A 125 0.47 1.09 -14.82
CA SER A 125 -0.17 -0.20 -14.64
C SER A 125 -0.94 -0.22 -13.34
N ASP A 126 -2.26 -0.31 -13.44
CA ASP A 126 -3.12 -0.60 -12.30
C ASP A 126 -2.84 -2.02 -11.82
N VAL A 127 -2.42 -2.13 -10.57
CA VAL A 127 -2.11 -3.38 -9.88
C VAL A 127 -2.91 -3.51 -8.58
N SER A 128 -4.01 -2.77 -8.45
CA SER A 128 -4.87 -2.70 -7.26
C SER A 128 -5.39 -4.09 -6.86
N ALA A 129 -5.83 -4.89 -7.83
CA ALA A 129 -6.30 -6.26 -7.58
C ALA A 129 -5.18 -7.28 -7.28
N GLY A 130 -3.91 -6.91 -7.46
CA GLY A 130 -2.76 -7.81 -7.32
C GLY A 130 -2.10 -7.80 -5.95
N GLN A 131 -2.44 -6.83 -5.09
CA GLN A 131 -1.82 -6.63 -3.78
C GLN A 131 -2.76 -5.92 -2.80
N THR A 132 -2.46 -6.00 -1.52
CA THR A 132 -3.17 -5.29 -0.45
C THR A 132 -2.16 -4.67 0.52
N VAL A 133 -2.61 -3.73 1.33
CA VAL A 133 -1.80 -3.11 2.38
C VAL A 133 -2.29 -3.62 3.73
N ILE A 134 -1.40 -4.27 4.47
CA ILE A 134 -1.60 -4.57 5.89
C ILE A 134 -0.91 -3.46 6.68
N GLU A 135 -1.69 -2.69 7.43
CA GLU A 135 -1.18 -1.63 8.29
C GLU A 135 -1.05 -2.17 9.73
N LEU A 136 0.08 -1.86 10.35
CA LEU A 136 0.37 -2.14 11.75
C LEU A 136 0.56 -0.81 12.50
N THR A 137 -0.15 -0.63 13.60
CA THR A 137 -0.04 0.54 14.48
C THR A 137 0.09 0.11 15.94
N GLY A 138 0.49 1.03 16.81
CA GLY A 138 0.67 0.76 18.24
C GLY A 138 2.00 1.30 18.77
N ASP A 139 2.51 0.66 19.82
CA ASP A 139 3.79 0.99 20.43
C ASP A 139 4.94 0.70 19.45
N ASP A 140 5.77 1.70 19.11
CA ASP A 140 6.84 1.55 18.11
C ASP A 140 7.83 0.44 18.47
N GLN A 141 8.12 0.25 19.76
CA GLN A 141 8.99 -0.83 20.20
C GLN A 141 8.35 -2.20 19.91
N ALA A 142 7.09 -2.42 20.30
CA ALA A 142 6.37 -3.66 19.99
C ALA A 142 6.28 -3.94 18.48
N LEU A 143 5.99 -2.91 17.67
CA LEU A 143 5.93 -3.02 16.22
C LEU A 143 7.27 -3.48 15.62
N ARG A 144 8.37 -2.89 16.08
CA ARG A 144 9.71 -3.28 15.63
C ARG A 144 10.07 -4.69 16.10
N GLU A 145 9.79 -5.04 17.35
CA GLU A 145 10.04 -6.38 17.89
C GLU A 145 9.26 -7.45 17.12
N LEU A 146 8.00 -7.19 16.75
CA LEU A 146 7.20 -8.04 15.87
C LEU A 146 7.86 -8.21 14.49
N LEU A 147 8.27 -7.11 13.85
CA LEU A 147 8.91 -7.15 12.53
C LEU A 147 10.26 -7.90 12.57
N MET A 148 11.05 -7.73 13.65
CA MET A 148 12.35 -8.41 13.83
C MET A 148 12.25 -9.94 13.86
N LYS A 149 11.07 -10.51 14.13
CA LYS A 149 10.88 -11.97 14.11
C LYS A 149 11.01 -12.59 12.71
N SER A 150 10.84 -11.81 11.63
CA SER A 150 10.89 -12.39 10.28
C SER A 150 11.31 -11.44 9.14
N VAL A 151 11.48 -10.15 9.41
CA VAL A 151 12.09 -9.22 8.45
C VAL A 151 13.60 -9.31 8.53
N VAL A 152 14.24 -9.55 7.39
CA VAL A 152 15.72 -9.63 7.30
C VAL A 152 16.41 -8.25 7.28
N TYR A 153 15.65 -7.20 7.00
CA TYR A 153 16.13 -5.82 6.92
C TYR A 153 16.16 -5.17 8.31
N ASP A 154 17.17 -4.34 8.59
CA ASP A 154 17.28 -3.64 9.88
C ASP A 154 16.17 -2.58 10.03
N VAL A 155 15.26 -2.83 10.97
CA VAL A 155 14.12 -1.96 11.32
C VAL A 155 14.43 -1.00 12.47
N HIS A 156 15.68 -0.93 12.94
CA HIS A 156 16.09 0.03 13.97
C HIS A 156 15.83 1.48 13.49
N PRO A 157 15.34 2.41 14.33
CA PRO A 157 14.95 3.76 13.88
C PRO A 157 16.05 4.58 13.20
N ARG A 158 17.32 4.32 13.53
CA ARG A 158 18.48 4.95 12.85
C ARG A 158 18.67 4.48 11.41
N HIS A 159 18.23 3.27 11.08
CA HIS A 159 18.35 2.68 9.74
C HIS A 159 17.02 2.75 8.97
N PHE A 160 15.90 2.60 9.66
CA PHE A 160 14.55 2.66 9.11
C PHE A 160 13.77 3.84 9.69
N ALA A 161 14.15 5.05 9.27
CA ALA A 161 13.47 6.28 9.63
C ALA A 161 12.09 6.39 8.94
N VAL A 162 11.25 7.28 9.45
CA VAL A 162 10.01 7.71 8.80
C VAL A 162 10.29 8.23 7.38
N GLY A 163 9.40 7.98 6.44
CA GLY A 163 9.57 8.35 5.03
C GLY A 163 10.46 7.38 4.26
N LYS A 164 10.61 6.15 4.75
CA LYS A 164 11.35 5.07 4.07
C LYS A 164 10.44 3.89 3.75
N GLY A 165 10.73 3.21 2.64
CA GLY A 165 10.22 1.88 2.37
C GLY A 165 11.21 1.03 1.60
N VAL A 166 11.09 -0.29 1.74
CA VAL A 166 12.03 -1.27 1.20
C VAL A 166 11.29 -2.50 0.73
N THR A 167 11.66 -2.99 -0.45
CA THR A 167 11.29 -4.34 -0.88
C THR A 167 12.19 -5.35 -0.18
N THR A 168 11.62 -6.18 0.68
CA THR A 168 12.35 -7.14 1.52
C THR A 168 11.58 -8.45 1.63
N VAL A 169 12.15 -9.40 2.40
CA VAL A 169 11.50 -10.66 2.74
C VAL A 169 10.94 -10.58 4.16
N LEU A 170 9.67 -10.95 4.32
CA LEU A 170 8.99 -11.18 5.60
C LEU A 170 8.40 -12.59 5.58
N ALA A 171 8.79 -13.42 6.54
CA ALA A 171 8.29 -14.79 6.70
C ALA A 171 8.32 -15.60 5.38
N LYS A 172 9.44 -15.56 4.65
CA LYS A 172 9.63 -16.21 3.34
C LYS A 172 8.74 -15.66 2.19
N THR A 173 8.07 -14.53 2.38
CA THR A 173 7.30 -13.81 1.36
C THR A 173 7.96 -12.49 1.00
N SER A 174 7.73 -11.99 -0.21
CA SER A 174 8.17 -10.65 -0.61
C SER A 174 7.15 -9.61 -0.15
N VAL A 175 7.63 -8.53 0.47
CA VAL A 175 6.82 -7.41 0.95
C VAL A 175 7.51 -6.09 0.63
N ILE A 176 6.73 -5.05 0.35
CA ILE A 176 7.23 -3.68 0.44
C ILE A 176 6.91 -3.18 1.84
N LEU A 177 7.90 -3.22 2.73
CA LEU A 177 7.78 -2.70 4.09
C LEU A 177 7.97 -1.19 4.06
N ARG A 178 7.03 -0.43 4.61
CA ARG A 178 6.97 1.04 4.53
C ARG A 178 6.76 1.63 5.92
N ARG A 179 7.32 2.81 6.18
CA ARG A 179 7.14 3.58 7.42
C ARG A 179 6.69 5.00 7.10
N PRO A 180 5.38 5.22 6.87
CA PRO A 180 4.82 6.51 6.49
C PRO A 180 4.94 7.58 7.59
N ASP A 181 4.78 7.18 8.86
CA ASP A 181 4.93 8.07 10.01
C ASP A 181 5.48 7.32 11.25
N GLU A 182 5.52 8.01 12.39
CA GLU A 182 6.08 7.48 13.63
C GLU A 182 5.25 6.35 14.25
N ARG A 183 3.97 6.24 13.92
CA ARG A 183 3.00 5.37 14.59
C ARG A 183 2.51 4.22 13.72
N ARG A 184 2.85 4.22 12.43
CA ARG A 184 2.38 3.19 11.49
C ARG A 184 3.51 2.57 10.68
N TRP A 185 3.37 1.28 10.48
CA TRP A 185 4.11 0.49 9.49
C TRP A 185 3.12 -0.09 8.50
N GLU A 186 3.51 -0.15 7.24
CA GLU A 186 2.67 -0.69 6.17
C GLU A 186 3.41 -1.83 5.46
N LEU A 187 2.71 -2.92 5.20
CA LEU A 187 3.19 -4.08 4.47
C LEU A 187 2.36 -4.18 3.18
N VAL A 188 2.94 -3.80 2.04
CA VAL A 188 2.31 -4.06 0.74
C VAL A 188 2.65 -5.49 0.34
N VAL A 189 1.62 -6.35 0.31
CA VAL A 189 1.76 -7.79 0.07
C VAL A 189 0.96 -8.21 -1.15
N ARG A 190 1.51 -9.14 -1.93
CA ARG A 190 0.79 -9.79 -3.03
C ARG A 190 -0.48 -10.44 -2.49
N ARG A 191 -1.59 -10.28 -3.22
CA ARG A 191 -2.93 -10.75 -2.82
C ARG A 191 -2.93 -12.22 -2.37
N SER A 192 -2.24 -13.08 -3.12
CA SER A 192 -2.15 -14.53 -2.86
C SER A 192 -1.41 -14.90 -1.57
N PHE A 193 -0.61 -14.00 -1.00
CA PHE A 193 0.13 -14.21 0.24
C PHE A 193 -0.51 -13.50 1.44
N ALA A 194 -1.57 -12.72 1.23
CA ALA A 194 -2.20 -11.93 2.30
C ALA A 194 -2.65 -12.82 3.47
N ASP A 195 -3.37 -13.92 3.20
CA ASP A 195 -3.81 -14.88 4.23
C ASP A 195 -2.62 -15.47 5.01
N TYR A 196 -1.54 -15.84 4.32
CA TYR A 196 -0.34 -16.35 4.98
C TYR A 196 0.29 -15.32 5.91
N VAL A 197 0.48 -14.09 5.42
CA VAL A 197 1.09 -13.00 6.20
C VAL A 197 0.21 -12.64 7.38
N TYR A 198 -1.11 -12.59 7.20
CA TYR A 198 -2.08 -12.34 8.26
C TYR A 198 -1.96 -13.37 9.40
N ARG A 199 -2.01 -14.67 9.08
CA ARG A 199 -1.86 -15.73 10.08
C ARG A 199 -0.51 -15.67 10.79
N TRP A 200 0.55 -15.39 10.03
CA TRP A 200 1.89 -15.27 10.59
C TRP A 200 1.98 -14.09 11.56
N LEU A 201 1.40 -12.94 11.22
CA LEU A 201 1.36 -11.76 12.10
C LEU A 201 0.53 -11.99 13.35
N LEU A 202 -0.58 -12.73 13.27
CA LEU A 202 -1.37 -13.11 14.44
C LEU A 202 -0.57 -13.97 15.43
N ASP A 203 0.08 -15.02 14.92
CA ASP A 203 0.93 -15.91 15.71
C ASP A 203 2.13 -15.17 16.32
N ALA A 204 2.88 -14.45 15.48
CA ALA A 204 4.02 -13.67 15.93
C ALA A 204 3.62 -12.50 16.86
N GLY A 205 2.40 -12.00 16.74
CA GLY A 205 1.86 -10.87 17.49
C GLY A 205 1.23 -11.22 18.84
N GLU A 206 1.07 -12.51 19.16
CA GLU A 206 0.35 -12.97 20.35
C GLU A 206 0.90 -12.34 21.65
N GLU A 207 2.22 -12.27 21.81
CA GLU A 207 2.87 -11.68 22.99
C GLU A 207 2.58 -10.17 23.18
N PHE A 208 2.13 -9.50 22.12
CA PHE A 208 1.76 -8.08 22.12
C PHE A 208 0.26 -7.87 22.23
N ALA A 209 -0.52 -8.94 22.46
CA ALA A 209 -1.97 -8.94 22.43
C ALA A 209 -2.51 -8.31 21.14
N ILE A 210 -1.97 -8.75 19.98
CA ILE A 210 -2.32 -8.20 18.68
C ILE A 210 -3.83 -8.18 18.47
N GLY A 211 -4.37 -7.00 18.16
CA GLY A 211 -5.77 -6.80 17.82
C GLY A 211 -5.93 -6.55 16.32
N VAL A 212 -7.09 -6.92 15.78
CA VAL A 212 -7.43 -6.73 14.36
C VAL A 212 -8.64 -5.82 14.24
N GLU A 213 -8.46 -4.72 13.52
CA GLU A 213 -9.55 -3.84 13.11
C GLU A 213 -10.01 -4.21 11.71
N ARG A 214 -11.32 -4.39 11.55
CA ARG A 214 -11.96 -4.55 10.25
C ARG A 214 -12.52 -3.20 9.84
N ASP A 215 -12.19 -2.75 8.63
CA ASP A 215 -12.97 -1.69 8.01
C ASP A 215 -14.37 -2.25 7.77
N VAL A 216 -15.31 -1.88 8.63
CA VAL A 216 -16.74 -2.14 8.41
C VAL A 216 -17.16 -1.18 7.31
N THR A 217 -16.96 -1.56 6.05
CA THR A 217 -17.65 -0.89 4.95
C THR A 217 -19.14 -0.97 5.24
N ALA A 218 -19.76 0.20 5.38
CA ALA A 218 -21.17 0.42 5.64
C ALA A 218 -22.04 -0.40 4.66
N GLY A 219 -22.50 -1.56 5.12
CA GLY A 219 -23.36 -2.47 4.38
C GLY A 219 -24.43 -3.15 5.24
N GLU A 220 -24.58 -2.72 6.50
CA GLU A 220 -25.71 -3.10 7.35
C GLU A 220 -26.55 -1.85 7.63
N THR A 221 -27.41 -1.50 6.69
CA THR A 221 -28.67 -0.85 7.06
C THR A 221 -29.68 -1.98 7.23
N THR A 222 -30.25 -2.05 8.43
CA THR A 222 -31.43 -2.85 8.77
C THR A 222 -32.56 -2.70 7.75
#